data_AF-A0AAV9K2A3-F1
#
_entry.id   AF-A0AAV9K2A3-F1
#
_cell.length_a   1.000
_cell.length_b   1.000
_cell.length_c   1.000
_cell.angle_alpha   90.00
_cell.angle_beta   90.00
_cell.angle_gamma   90.00
#
_symmetry.space_group_name_H-M   'P 1'
#
loop_
_entity.id
_entity.type
_entity.pdbx_description
1 polymer ?
#
loop_
_entity_poly.entity_id
_entity_poly.type
_entity_poly.pdbx_seq_one_letter_code
_entity_poly.pdbx_strand_id
1 'polypeptide(L)' 'MSYAYDTILFCSGDRGSVIKMMTVLRVYENVSRHMINRSESYFYLHDKTPLIVVIRMRRLTGIR' A
#
# COMPACT_ATOMS: atom_id res chain seq x y z
N MET A 1 -1.73 12.88 -23.57
CA MET A 1 -2.38 12.82 -22.25
C MET A 1 -1.63 11.79 -21.41
N SER A 2 -0.89 12.20 -20.37
CA SER A 2 -0.29 11.27 -19.41
C SER A 2 -1.27 11.10 -18.24
N TYR A 3 -2.17 10.13 -18.33
CA TYR A 3 -2.85 9.65 -17.13
C TYR A 3 -1.79 8.90 -16.32
N ALA A 4 -1.44 9.40 -15.13
CA ALA A 4 -0.46 8.71 -14.31
C ALA A 4 -1.00 7.32 -13.97
N TYR A 5 -0.26 6.28 -14.36
CA TYR A 5 -0.55 4.90 -13.96
C TYR A 5 -0.25 4.68 -12.47
N ASP A 6 0.63 5.52 -11.92
CA ASP A 6 1.08 5.43 -10.54
C ASP A 6 0.22 6.29 -9.62
N THR A 7 -0.17 5.70 -8.49
CA THR A 7 -0.92 6.39 -7.43
C THR A 7 -0.13 6.33 -6.14
N ILE A 8 0.07 7.47 -5.49
CA ILE A 8 0.71 7.55 -4.18
C ILE A 8 -0.37 7.65 -3.10
N LEU A 9 -0.29 6.79 -2.08
CA LEU A 9 -1.19 6.78 -0.94
C LEU A 9 -0.45 7.11 0.35
N PHE A 10 -1.05 7.96 1.18
CA PHE A 10 -0.55 8.29 2.51
C PHE A 10 -1.47 7.70 3.58
N CYS A 11 -0.90 6.98 4.55
CA CYS A 11 -1.63 6.48 5.70
C CYS A 11 -0.74 6.43 6.94
N SER A 12 -1.37 6.37 8.12
CA SER A 12 -0.66 6.05 9.36
C SER A 12 -0.10 4.62 9.32
N GLY A 13 1.08 4.41 9.90
CA GLY A 13 1.73 3.10 10.00
C GLY A 13 1.12 2.16 11.06
N ASP A 14 0.04 2.56 11.72
CA ASP A 14 -0.69 1.67 12.62
C ASP A 14 -1.43 0.56 11.85
N ARG A 15 -1.66 -0.56 12.53
CA ARG A 15 -2.24 -1.76 11.91
C ARG A 15 -3.63 -1.51 11.32
N GLY A 16 -4.47 -0.72 12.00
CA GLY A 16 -5.84 -0.49 11.58
C GLY A 16 -5.91 0.33 10.30
N SER A 17 -5.10 1.38 10.22
CA SER A 17 -4.98 2.25 9.05
C SER A 17 -4.53 1.49 7.81
N VAL A 18 -3.48 0.66 7.94
CA VAL A 18 -2.96 -0.13 6.82
C VAL A 18 -3.97 -1.18 6.35
N ILE A 19 -4.67 -1.85 7.27
CA ILE A 19 -5.72 -2.82 6.90
C ILE A 19 -6.85 -2.12 6.14
N LYS A 20 -7.31 -0.96 6.60
CA LYS A 20 -8.34 -0.18 5.90
C LYS A 20 -7.89 0.20 4.50
N MET A 21 -6.65 0.67 4.34
CA MET A 21 -6.07 1.01 3.04
C MET A 21 -6.06 -0.21 2.10
N MET A 22 -5.57 -1.36 2.57
CA MET A 22 -5.56 -2.58 1.76
C MET A 22 -6.97 -3.08 1.39
N THR A 23 -7.95 -2.90 2.27
CA THR A 23 -9.35 -3.20 1.96
C THR A 23 -9.90 -2.29 0.87
N VAL A 24 -9.64 -0.98 0.94
CA VAL A 24 -10.06 -0.03 -0.09
C VAL A 24 -9.42 -0.37 -1.44
N LEU A 25 -8.13 -0.72 -1.46
CA LEU A 25 -7.44 -1.15 -2.68
C LEU A 25 -8.09 -2.39 -3.29
N ARG A 26 -8.46 -3.39 -2.47
CA ARG A 26 -9.18 -4.59 -2.96
C ARG A 26 -10.56 -4.24 -3.54
N VAL A 27 -11.28 -3.32 -2.91
CA VAL A 27 -12.58 -2.85 -3.43
C VAL A 27 -12.38 -2.13 -4.75
N TYR A 28 -11.35 -1.29 -4.86
CA TYR A 28 -10.98 -0.64 -6.11
C TYR A 28 -10.69 -1.66 -7.22
N GLU A 29 -9.89 -2.69 -6.96
CA GLU A 29 -9.60 -3.75 -7.96
C GLU A 29 -10.89 -4.42 -8.45
N ASN A 30 -11.82 -4.70 -7.53
CA ASN A 30 -13.10 -5.34 -7.86
C ASN A 30 -14.03 -4.44 -8.69
N VAL A 31 -14.14 -3.15 -8.34
CA VAL A 31 -15.03 -2.19 -9.02
C VAL A 31 -14.44 -1.75 -10.36
N SER A 32 -13.16 -1.41 -10.39
CA SER A 32 -12.49 -0.92 -11.60
C SER A 32 -12.14 -2.03 -12.58
N ARG A 33 -12.09 -3.30 -12.14
CA ARG A 33 -11.55 -4.46 -12.88
C ARG A 33 -10.08 -4.33 -13.27
N HIS A 34 -9.36 -3.39 -12.66
CA HIS A 34 -7.93 -3.21 -12.84
C HIS A 34 -7.18 -3.73 -11.61
N MET A 35 -6.29 -4.70 -11.83
CA MET A 35 -5.44 -5.23 -10.76
C MET A 35 -4.27 -4.30 -10.49
N ILE A 36 -3.96 -4.08 -9.22
CA ILE A 36 -2.80 -3.28 -8.82
C ILE A 36 -1.55 -4.13 -8.99
N ASN A 37 -0.57 -3.62 -9.74
CA ASN A 37 0.68 -4.33 -9.92
C ASN A 37 1.56 -4.23 -8.67
N ARG A 38 1.51 -5.28 -7.83
CA ARG A 38 2.26 -5.32 -6.57
C ARG A 38 3.76 -5.53 -6.75
N SER A 39 4.24 -6.01 -7.91
CA SER A 39 5.69 -6.15 -8.13
C SER A 39 6.36 -4.80 -8.36
N GLU A 40 5.62 -3.85 -8.94
CA GLU A 40 6.07 -2.47 -9.20
C GLU A 40 5.60 -1.49 -8.12
N SER A 41 4.90 -1.99 -7.10
CA SER A 41 4.46 -1.17 -5.96
C SER A 41 5.52 -1.15 -4.88
N TYR A 42 5.68 -0.01 -4.20
CA TYR A 42 6.62 0.17 -3.10
C TYR A 42 5.95 0.90 -1.94
N PHE A 43 6.44 0.67 -0.73
CA PHE A 43 6.10 1.51 0.43
C PHE A 43 7.35 2.23 0.90
N TYR A 44 7.19 3.50 1.27
CA TYR A 44 8.23 4.30 1.89
C TYR A 44 7.96 4.44 3.38
N LEU A 45 9.01 4.30 4.18
CA LEU A 45 9.02 4.59 5.61
C LEU A 45 10.24 5.45 5.89
N HIS A 46 10.10 6.40 6.80
CA HIS A 46 11.21 7.27 7.19
C HIS A 46 12.32 6.45 7.90
N ASP A 47 13.59 6.83 7.75
CA ASP A 47 14.73 6.07 8.30
C ASP A 47 14.67 5.84 9.82
N LYS A 48 14.00 6.73 10.53
CA LYS A 48 13.77 6.64 11.99
C LYS A 48 12.58 5.75 12.38
N THR A 49 11.88 5.16 11.43
CA THR A 49 10.73 4.28 11.70
C THR A 49 11.20 2.98 12.35
N PRO A 50 10.61 2.55 13.48
CA PRO A 50 10.97 1.30 14.12
C PRO A 50 10.84 0.09 13.19
N LEU A 51 11.81 -0.82 13.23
CA LEU A 51 11.84 -2.06 12.44
C LEU A 51 10.54 -2.88 12.55
N ILE A 52 9.88 -2.87 13.71
CA ILE A 52 8.61 -3.56 13.91
C ILE A 52 7.48 -3.04 12.99
N VAL A 53 7.52 -1.76 12.64
CA VAL A 53 6.57 -1.15 11.69
C VAL A 53 6.91 -1.61 10.27
N VAL A 54 8.19 -1.69 9.90
CA VAL A 54 8.63 -2.20 8.60
C VAL A 54 8.17 -3.64 8.37
N ILE A 55 8.41 -4.52 9.35
CA ILE A 55 8.00 -5.93 9.29
C ILE A 55 6.47 -6.04 9.17
N ARG A 56 5.75 -5.21 9.92
CA ARG A 56 4.29 -5.14 9.85
C ARG A 56 3.80 -4.69 8.49
N MET A 57 4.39 -3.65 7.91
CA MET A 57 4.03 -3.14 6.58
C MET A 57 4.19 -4.23 5.53
N ARG A 58 5.36 -4.88 5.43
CA ARG A 58 5.59 -6.00 4.49
C ARG A 58 4.54 -7.10 4.63
N ARG A 59 4.21 -7.48 5.87
CA ARG A 59 3.22 -8.54 6.13
C ARG A 59 1.80 -8.14 5.74
N LEU A 60 1.40 -6.88 5.95
CA LEU A 60 0.04 -6.42 5.69
C LEU A 60 -0.19 -6.06 4.22
N THR A 61 0.82 -5.49 3.54
CA THR A 61 0.71 -5.07 2.14
C THR A 61 1.06 -6.19 1.17
N GLY A 62 1.92 -7.14 1.57
CA GLY A 62 2.46 -8.17 0.68
C GLY A 62 3.46 -7.63 -0.35
N ILE A 63 3.86 -6.37 -0.21
CA ILE A 63 4.90 -5.72 -1.01
C ILE A 63 6.26 -6.07 -0.39
N ARG A 64 7.21 -6.51 -1.22
CA ARG A 64 8.46 -7.13 -0.79
C ARG A 64 9.62 -6.14 -0.72
#